data_AF-A0A2S9YKV9-F1
#
_entry.id   AF-A0A2S9YKV9-F1
#
_cell.length_a   1.000
_cell.length_b   1.000
_cell.length_c   1.000
_cell.angle_alpha   90.00
_cell.angle_beta   90.00
_cell.angle_gamma   90.00
#
_symmetry.space_group_name_H-M   'P 1'
#
loop_
_entity.id
_entity.type
_entity.pdbx_description
1 polymer ?
#
loop_
_entity_poly.entity_id
_entity_poly.type
_entity_poly.pdbx_seq_one_letter_code
_entity_poly.pdbx_strand_id
1 'polypeptide(L)'
;MRRIRSFPDDVRLRVLDKITRGAQNAIARTRSDEWLPVEHVIEVCDALVDVLERERAVEFWRDLVYDSWVGGLLEPLSHSLRDHEDGTRARGEAVLALAPAAWSISARNCGEIVVVPDDDGGRLRLEARGLPDVVEASVGIRVMYAGAIKAMLVFAGLGPSVKINDAGGQFAFSLTFTSPT
;
A
#
# COMPACT_ATOMS: atom_id res chain seq x y z
N MET A 1 3.00 4.28 13.80
CA MET A 1 3.33 5.66 14.27
C MET A 1 4.81 6.05 14.20
N ARG A 2 5.79 5.14 14.28
CA ARG A 2 7.22 5.50 14.32
C ARG A 2 7.66 6.45 13.18
N ARG A 3 7.25 6.18 11.94
CA ARG A 3 7.62 6.99 10.77
C ARG A 3 6.92 8.35 10.69
N ILE A 4 5.79 8.53 11.38
CA ILE A 4 5.18 9.86 11.55
C ILE A 4 6.01 10.70 12.54
N ARG A 5 6.66 10.06 13.52
CA ARG A 5 7.50 10.76 14.50
C ARG A 5 8.78 11.36 13.91
N SER A 6 9.23 10.88 12.75
CA SER A 6 10.37 11.43 12.03
C SER A 6 10.05 12.64 11.15
N PHE A 7 8.77 13.05 11.05
CA PHE A 7 8.44 14.31 10.41
C PHE A 7 8.94 15.51 11.22
N PRO A 8 9.19 16.65 10.56
CA PRO A 8 9.31 17.94 11.22
C PRO A 8 8.15 18.17 12.20
N ASP A 9 8.42 18.85 13.31
CA ASP A 9 7.49 18.97 14.43
C ASP A 9 6.14 19.57 14.03
N ASP A 10 6.12 20.56 13.15
CA ASP A 10 4.90 21.20 12.64
C ASP A 10 4.02 20.22 11.85
N VAL A 11 4.60 19.41 10.98
CA VAL A 11 3.88 18.38 10.20
C VAL A 11 3.44 17.24 11.11
N ARG A 12 4.34 16.77 11.99
CA ARG A 12 4.05 15.69 12.94
C ARG A 12 2.84 16.05 13.81
N LEU A 13 2.84 17.23 14.42
CA LEU A 13 1.76 17.67 15.30
C LEU A 13 0.44 17.78 14.54
N ARG A 14 0.44 18.35 13.32
CA ARG A 14 -0.77 18.42 12.49
C ARG A 14 -1.36 17.05 12.15
N VAL A 15 -0.53 16.05 11.84
CA VAL A 15 -1.00 14.68 11.59
C VAL A 15 -1.56 14.07 12.88
N LEU A 16 -0.84 14.19 14.00
CA LEU A 16 -1.26 13.60 15.26
C LEU A 16 -2.55 14.22 15.81
N ASP A 17 -2.77 15.52 15.63
CA ASP A 17 -3.97 16.21 16.07
C ASP A 17 -5.23 15.77 15.31
N LYS A 18 -5.07 15.25 14.09
CA LYS A 18 -6.17 14.66 13.31
C LYS A 18 -6.51 13.23 13.67
N ILE A 19 -5.66 12.55 14.43
CA ILE A 19 -5.87 11.18 14.87
C ILE A 19 -6.35 11.21 16.32
N THR A 20 -7.49 10.60 16.61
CA THR A 20 -8.06 10.48 17.94
C THR A 20 -7.06 9.86 18.90
N ARG A 21 -7.11 10.32 20.15
CA ARG A 21 -6.30 9.70 21.22
C ARG A 21 -6.62 8.21 21.39
N GLY A 22 -7.85 7.79 21.09
CA GLY A 22 -8.27 6.40 21.06
C GLY A 22 -7.43 5.58 20.08
N ALA A 23 -7.41 5.96 18.80
CA ALA A 23 -6.61 5.27 17.79
C ALA A 23 -5.10 5.34 18.06
N GLN A 24 -4.59 6.50 18.50
CA GLN A 24 -3.17 6.63 18.88
C GLN A 24 -2.79 5.63 19.99
N ASN A 25 -3.64 5.50 21.03
CA ASN A 25 -3.40 4.61 22.14
C ASN A 25 -3.56 3.13 21.76
N ALA A 26 -4.56 2.80 20.94
CA ALA A 26 -4.75 1.46 20.42
C ALA A 26 -3.50 1.01 19.65
N ILE A 27 -3.08 1.79 18.64
CA ILE A 27 -1.90 1.50 17.82
C ILE A 27 -0.63 1.41 18.67
N ALA A 28 -0.48 2.26 19.70
CA ALA A 28 0.71 2.26 20.55
C ALA A 28 0.80 1.05 21.49
N ARG A 29 -0.33 0.42 21.82
CA ARG A 29 -0.42 -0.68 22.81
C ARG A 29 -0.61 -2.05 22.19
N THR A 30 -1.08 -2.12 20.95
CA THR A 30 -1.26 -3.40 20.26
C THR A 30 0.08 -4.09 20.04
N ARG A 31 0.13 -5.39 20.37
CA ARG A 31 1.32 -6.22 20.17
C ARG A 31 1.52 -6.52 18.69
N SER A 32 2.73 -6.88 18.30
CA SER A 32 3.05 -7.17 16.90
C SER A 32 2.34 -8.41 16.33
N ASP A 33 1.84 -9.30 17.19
CA ASP A 33 1.09 -10.52 16.87
C ASP A 33 -0.44 -10.33 16.94
N GLU A 34 -0.91 -9.13 17.23
CA GLU A 34 -2.33 -8.81 17.37
C GLU A 34 -2.87 -8.02 16.19
N TRP A 35 -4.15 -8.25 15.88
CA TRP A 35 -4.86 -7.53 14.83
C TRP A 35 -5.48 -6.24 15.38
N LEU A 36 -5.35 -5.15 14.63
CA LEU A 36 -5.98 -3.87 14.90
C LEU A 36 -7.31 -3.73 14.14
N PRO A 37 -8.35 -3.13 14.75
CA PRO A 37 -9.52 -2.66 14.01
C PRO A 37 -9.12 -1.72 12.86
N VAL A 38 -9.74 -1.91 11.69
CA VAL A 38 -9.37 -1.19 10.47
C VAL A 38 -9.67 0.30 10.55
N GLU A 39 -10.62 0.70 11.39
CA GLU A 39 -11.02 2.08 11.64
C GLU A 39 -9.83 2.92 12.14
N HIS A 40 -8.96 2.34 12.96
CA HIS A 40 -7.76 3.03 13.43
C HIS A 40 -6.73 3.24 12.31
N VAL A 41 -6.66 2.31 11.35
CA VAL A 41 -5.79 2.42 10.17
C VAL A 41 -6.34 3.47 9.22
N ILE A 42 -7.66 3.43 8.93
CA ILE A 42 -8.38 4.41 8.12
C ILE A 42 -8.11 5.82 8.66
N GLU A 43 -8.27 6.02 9.96
CA GLU A 43 -8.06 7.33 10.59
C GLU A 43 -6.62 7.86 10.38
N VAL A 44 -5.61 6.99 10.49
CA VAL A 44 -4.21 7.37 10.22
C VAL A 44 -4.02 7.70 8.73
N CYS A 45 -4.57 6.87 7.84
CA CYS A 45 -4.44 7.06 6.40
C CYS A 45 -5.10 8.36 5.92
N ASP A 46 -6.33 8.64 6.38
CA ASP A 46 -7.05 9.85 6.04
C ASP A 46 -6.37 11.09 6.64
N ALA A 47 -5.89 11.03 7.88
CA ALA A 47 -5.12 12.11 8.50
C ALA A 47 -3.84 12.45 7.73
N LEU A 48 -3.15 11.44 7.18
CA LEU A 48 -1.97 11.65 6.34
C LEU A 48 -2.32 12.35 5.03
N VAL A 49 -3.40 11.93 4.35
CA VAL A 49 -3.85 12.58 3.12
C VAL A 49 -4.26 14.02 3.38
N ASP A 50 -4.97 14.29 4.47
CA ASP A 50 -5.42 15.64 4.84
C ASP A 50 -4.28 16.62 5.10
N VAL A 51 -3.13 16.15 5.61
CA VAL A 51 -2.00 17.03 5.99
C VAL A 51 -0.94 17.10 4.91
N LEU A 52 -0.64 15.97 4.26
CA LEU A 52 0.43 15.85 3.30
C LEU A 52 -0.04 16.06 1.86
N GLU A 53 -1.35 16.01 1.62
CA GLU A 53 -1.94 15.87 0.30
C GLU A 53 -1.63 14.49 -0.33
N ARG A 54 -2.36 14.15 -1.39
CA ARG A 54 -2.40 12.77 -1.92
C ARG A 54 -1.03 12.28 -2.37
N GLU A 55 -0.31 13.09 -3.14
CA GLU A 55 0.97 12.72 -3.76
C GLU A 55 2.03 12.42 -2.69
N ARG A 56 2.17 13.27 -1.68
CA ARG A 56 3.16 13.05 -0.62
C ARG A 56 2.76 11.91 0.31
N ALA A 57 1.46 11.71 0.52
CA ALA A 57 0.97 10.55 1.27
C ALA A 57 1.26 9.23 0.52
N VAL A 58 1.15 9.20 -0.82
CA VAL A 58 1.59 8.05 -1.64
C VAL A 58 3.07 7.77 -1.41
N GLU A 59 3.94 8.78 -1.45
CA GLU A 59 5.38 8.58 -1.22
C GLU A 59 5.70 8.11 0.21
N PHE A 60 4.97 8.62 1.21
CA PHE A 60 5.10 8.16 2.59
C PHE A 60 4.79 6.67 2.70
N TRP A 61 3.66 6.22 2.14
CA TRP A 61 3.27 4.82 2.16
C TRP A 61 4.19 3.94 1.32
N ARG A 62 4.66 4.44 0.17
CA ARG A 62 5.69 3.78 -0.64
C ARG A 62 6.89 3.42 0.23
N ASP A 63 7.46 4.40 0.93
CA ASP A 63 8.65 4.10 1.71
C ASP A 63 8.39 3.19 2.90
N LEU A 64 7.27 3.39 3.59
CA LEU A 64 6.93 2.56 4.75
C LEU A 64 6.71 1.09 4.35
N VAL A 65 6.03 0.86 3.23
CA VAL A 65 5.79 -0.49 2.71
C VAL A 65 7.09 -1.06 2.14
N TYR A 66 7.95 -0.25 1.52
CA TYR A 66 9.25 -0.69 1.02
C TYR A 66 10.12 -1.26 2.15
N ASP A 67 10.17 -0.61 3.32
CA ASP A 67 10.85 -1.15 4.50
C ASP A 67 10.30 -2.53 4.91
N SER A 68 9.03 -2.81 4.63
CA SER A 68 8.42 -4.11 4.93
C SER A 68 8.93 -5.22 4.01
N TRP A 69 9.39 -4.88 2.80
CA TRP A 69 10.02 -5.80 1.86
C TRP A 69 11.51 -6.03 2.16
N VAL A 70 12.24 -4.99 2.57
CA VAL A 70 13.71 -5.03 2.77
C VAL A 70 14.08 -5.38 4.22
N GLY A 71 13.60 -6.51 4.72
CA GLY A 71 13.89 -6.98 6.09
C GLY A 71 12.74 -6.79 7.08
N GLY A 72 11.52 -6.62 6.58
CA GLY A 72 10.32 -6.52 7.40
C GLY A 72 9.35 -7.68 7.16
N LEU A 73 8.07 -7.43 7.43
CA LEU A 73 7.00 -8.42 7.42
C LEU A 73 6.85 -9.17 6.08
N LEU A 74 7.19 -8.53 4.96
CA LEU A 74 7.01 -9.07 3.61
C LEU A 74 8.28 -9.69 3.03
N GLU A 75 9.43 -9.61 3.73
CA GLU A 75 10.71 -10.18 3.29
C GLU A 75 10.57 -11.66 2.86
N PRO A 76 9.83 -12.54 3.57
CA PRO A 76 9.70 -13.94 3.16
C PRO A 76 9.11 -14.15 1.76
N LEU A 77 8.26 -13.22 1.29
CA LEU A 77 7.67 -13.30 -0.05
C LEU A 77 8.70 -13.03 -1.15
N SER A 78 9.75 -12.25 -0.86
CA SER A 78 10.79 -11.91 -1.81
C SER A 78 11.59 -13.11 -2.32
N HIS A 79 11.65 -14.20 -1.53
CA HIS A 79 12.31 -15.43 -1.96
C HIS A 79 11.70 -16.03 -3.22
N SER A 80 10.40 -15.81 -3.44
CA SER A 80 9.69 -16.29 -4.63
C SER A 80 10.02 -15.50 -5.89
N LEU A 81 10.73 -14.36 -5.77
CA LEU A 81 11.12 -13.53 -6.91
C LEU A 81 12.51 -13.85 -7.46
N ARG A 82 13.29 -14.70 -6.77
CA ARG A 82 14.69 -14.99 -7.12
C ARG A 82 14.83 -15.71 -8.46
N ASP A 83 13.78 -16.37 -8.93
CA ASP A 83 13.80 -17.14 -10.19
C ASP A 83 13.37 -16.32 -11.42
N HIS A 84 12.99 -15.05 -11.25
CA HIS A 84 12.44 -14.19 -12.30
C HIS A 84 13.46 -13.15 -12.81
N GLU A 85 14.61 -13.62 -13.31
CA GLU A 85 15.65 -12.78 -13.91
C GLU A 85 15.36 -12.39 -15.38
N ASP A 86 14.41 -13.07 -16.03
CA ASP A 86 14.09 -12.92 -17.46
C ASP A 86 13.26 -11.65 -17.79
N GLY A 87 13.88 -10.48 -17.63
CA GLY A 87 13.40 -9.21 -18.17
C GLY A 87 12.38 -8.43 -17.30
N THR A 88 12.29 -7.13 -17.58
CA THR A 88 11.50 -6.14 -16.82
C THR A 88 10.01 -6.50 -16.70
N ARG A 89 9.41 -7.06 -17.76
CA ARG A 89 7.98 -7.41 -17.78
C ARG A 89 7.68 -8.63 -16.90
N ALA A 90 8.41 -9.73 -17.07
CA ALA A 90 8.20 -10.93 -16.28
C ALA A 90 8.42 -10.66 -14.78
N ARG A 91 9.42 -9.83 -14.45
CA ARG A 91 9.66 -9.39 -13.07
C ARG A 91 8.51 -8.52 -12.52
N GLY A 92 7.96 -7.63 -13.34
CA GLY A 92 6.77 -6.83 -13.00
C GLY A 92 5.54 -7.69 -12.73
N GLU A 93 5.29 -8.67 -13.58
CA GLU A 93 4.18 -9.61 -13.41
C GLU A 93 4.38 -10.49 -12.17
N ALA A 94 5.61 -10.99 -11.94
CA ALA A 94 5.95 -11.80 -10.79
C ALA A 94 5.79 -11.04 -9.46
N VAL A 95 6.21 -9.78 -9.38
CA VAL A 95 6.03 -8.99 -8.15
C VAL A 95 4.56 -8.70 -7.90
N LEU A 96 3.76 -8.37 -8.92
CA LEU A 96 2.33 -8.13 -8.74
C LEU A 96 1.57 -9.40 -8.33
N ALA A 97 2.01 -10.57 -8.79
CA ALA A 97 1.46 -11.85 -8.35
C ALA A 97 1.59 -12.09 -6.84
N LEU A 98 2.49 -11.37 -6.15
CA LEU A 98 2.63 -11.42 -4.69
C LEU A 98 1.66 -10.50 -3.94
N ALA A 99 0.96 -9.56 -4.60
CA ALA A 99 0.07 -8.62 -3.94
C ALA A 99 -1.03 -9.30 -3.09
N PRO A 100 -1.70 -10.37 -3.55
CA PRO A 100 -2.70 -11.09 -2.73
C PRO A 100 -2.10 -11.69 -1.45
N ALA A 101 -0.88 -12.24 -1.55
CA ALA A 101 -0.18 -12.82 -0.40
C ALA A 101 0.26 -11.72 0.58
N ALA A 102 0.82 -10.61 0.07
CA ALA A 102 1.20 -9.47 0.90
C ALA A 102 -0.02 -8.85 1.63
N TRP A 103 -1.17 -8.78 0.95
CA TRP A 103 -2.43 -8.36 1.56
C TRP A 103 -2.86 -9.29 2.68
N SER A 104 -2.85 -10.61 2.44
CA SER A 104 -3.28 -11.61 3.44
C SER A 104 -2.38 -11.67 4.67
N ILE A 105 -1.12 -11.26 4.56
CA ILE A 105 -0.19 -11.13 5.70
C ILE A 105 -0.50 -9.89 6.54
N SER A 106 -0.96 -8.80 5.92
CA SER A 106 -1.10 -7.49 6.56
C SER A 106 -2.53 -7.09 6.90
N ALA A 107 -3.53 -7.81 6.38
CA ALA A 107 -4.94 -7.51 6.57
C ALA A 107 -5.77 -8.79 6.75
N ARG A 108 -6.83 -8.70 7.56
CA ARG A 108 -7.81 -9.77 7.78
C ARG A 108 -9.22 -9.20 7.76
N ASN A 109 -10.15 -9.89 7.11
CA ASN A 109 -11.55 -9.47 6.96
C ASN A 109 -11.73 -8.07 6.33
N CYS A 110 -10.79 -7.65 5.49
CA CYS A 110 -10.80 -6.33 4.83
C CYS A 110 -10.97 -6.47 3.30
N GLY A 111 -11.65 -7.52 2.84
CA GLY A 111 -11.70 -7.90 1.43
C GLY A 111 -10.42 -8.59 0.97
N GLU A 112 -10.28 -8.69 -0.34
CA GLU A 112 -9.15 -9.35 -1.02
C GLU A 112 -8.55 -8.46 -2.10
N ILE A 113 -7.27 -8.69 -2.39
CA ILE A 113 -6.58 -8.14 -3.55
C ILE A 113 -6.40 -9.25 -4.56
N VAL A 114 -6.79 -8.99 -5.80
CA VAL A 114 -6.64 -9.93 -6.90
C VAL A 114 -5.86 -9.31 -8.05
N VAL A 115 -5.16 -10.17 -8.77
CA VAL A 115 -4.52 -9.82 -10.04
C VAL A 115 -5.44 -10.23 -11.16
N VAL A 116 -5.78 -9.31 -12.04
CA VAL A 116 -6.62 -9.58 -13.21
C VAL A 116 -5.93 -9.11 -14.48
N PRO A 117 -6.20 -9.77 -15.62
CA PRO A 117 -5.76 -9.28 -16.91
C PRO A 117 -6.41 -7.91 -17.21
N ASP A 118 -5.63 -7.04 -17.83
CA ASP A 118 -6.10 -5.80 -18.43
C ASP A 118 -6.60 -6.11 -19.86
N ASP A 119 -7.67 -5.45 -20.28
CA ASP A 119 -8.35 -5.73 -21.55
C ASP A 119 -7.48 -5.34 -22.76
N ASP A 120 -6.52 -4.42 -22.57
CA ASP A 120 -5.60 -3.91 -23.59
C ASP A 120 -4.27 -4.69 -23.68
N GLY A 121 -4.34 -6.00 -23.90
CA GLY A 121 -3.21 -6.78 -24.44
C GLY A 121 -2.10 -7.07 -23.43
N GLY A 122 -2.38 -7.93 -22.46
CA GLY A 122 -1.36 -8.64 -21.66
C GLY A 122 -0.74 -7.82 -20.53
N ARG A 123 -1.36 -6.72 -20.11
CA ARG A 123 -1.01 -6.03 -18.86
C ARG A 123 -1.79 -6.65 -17.71
N LEU A 124 -1.28 -6.51 -16.48
CA LEU A 124 -1.97 -6.92 -15.26
C LEU A 124 -2.43 -5.67 -14.51
N ARG A 125 -3.63 -5.71 -13.95
CA ARG A 125 -4.11 -4.73 -12.96
C ARG A 125 -4.38 -5.41 -11.63
N LEU A 126 -4.30 -4.62 -10.57
CA LEU A 126 -4.74 -5.02 -9.24
C LEU A 126 -6.14 -4.47 -8.98
N GLU A 127 -7.00 -5.33 -8.49
CA GLU A 127 -8.35 -4.98 -8.03
C GLU A 127 -8.52 -5.36 -6.57
N ALA A 128 -9.14 -4.48 -5.80
CA ALA A 128 -9.66 -4.85 -4.49
C ALA A 128 -11.13 -5.27 -4.60
N ARG A 129 -11.49 -6.37 -3.96
CA ARG A 129 -12.83 -6.97 -4.00
C ARG A 129 -13.34 -7.25 -2.60
N GLY A 130 -14.66 -7.11 -2.42
CA GLY A 130 -15.31 -7.38 -1.13
C GLY A 130 -14.79 -6.52 0.01
N LEU A 131 -14.36 -5.29 -0.29
CA LEU A 131 -13.95 -4.34 0.75
C LEU A 131 -15.17 -4.00 1.62
N PRO A 132 -15.01 -3.92 2.95
CA PRO A 132 -16.05 -3.33 3.80
C PRO A 132 -16.32 -1.87 3.41
N ASP A 133 -17.56 -1.40 3.52
CA ASP A 133 -17.98 -0.04 3.14
C ASP A 133 -17.07 1.06 3.73
N VAL A 134 -16.66 0.90 4.99
CA VAL A 134 -15.76 1.85 5.67
C VAL A 134 -14.36 1.92 5.03
N VAL A 135 -13.88 0.81 4.48
CA VAL A 135 -12.61 0.74 3.76
C VAL A 135 -12.78 1.33 2.36
N GLU A 136 -13.88 1.02 1.69
CA GLU A 136 -14.18 1.50 0.34
C GLU A 136 -14.35 3.03 0.29
N ALA A 137 -14.93 3.61 1.33
CA ALA A 137 -15.15 5.06 1.45
C ALA A 137 -13.86 5.86 1.77
N SER A 138 -12.80 5.21 2.27
CA SER A 138 -11.59 5.92 2.70
C SER A 138 -10.66 6.26 1.53
N VAL A 139 -10.43 7.56 1.33
CA VAL A 139 -9.43 8.08 0.38
C VAL A 139 -8.01 7.74 0.84
N GLY A 140 -7.76 7.79 2.14
CA GLY A 140 -6.49 7.42 2.76
C GLY A 140 -6.10 5.99 2.44
N ILE A 141 -7.04 5.04 2.52
CA ILE A 141 -6.75 3.64 2.17
C ILE A 141 -6.44 3.51 0.66
N ARG A 142 -7.14 4.22 -0.23
CA ARG A 142 -6.81 4.24 -1.68
C ARG A 142 -5.37 4.72 -1.91
N VAL A 143 -4.97 5.77 -1.21
CA VAL A 143 -3.62 6.35 -1.28
C VAL A 143 -2.58 5.39 -0.69
N MET A 144 -2.90 4.71 0.42
CA MET A 144 -2.05 3.67 0.99
C MET A 144 -1.81 2.52 0.00
N TYR A 145 -2.86 2.04 -0.67
CA TYR A 145 -2.73 1.01 -1.71
C TYR A 145 -1.84 1.47 -2.87
N ALA A 146 -2.04 2.69 -3.38
CA ALA A 146 -1.19 3.24 -4.42
C ALA A 146 0.28 3.29 -3.99
N GLY A 147 0.56 3.72 -2.76
CA GLY A 147 1.89 3.69 -2.16
C GLY A 147 2.46 2.29 -2.03
N ALA A 148 1.67 1.32 -1.57
CA ALA A 148 2.08 -0.08 -1.45
C ALA A 148 2.45 -0.69 -2.80
N ILE A 149 1.65 -0.45 -3.84
CA ILE A 149 1.96 -0.91 -5.19
C ILE A 149 3.24 -0.23 -5.71
N LYS A 150 3.39 1.08 -5.46
CA LYS A 150 4.62 1.80 -5.80
C LYS A 150 5.84 1.18 -5.12
N ALA A 151 5.72 0.78 -3.85
CA ALA A 151 6.78 0.11 -3.10
C ALA A 151 7.16 -1.23 -3.74
N MET A 152 6.18 -2.03 -4.16
CA MET A 152 6.41 -3.31 -4.85
C MET A 152 7.19 -3.12 -6.15
N LEU A 153 6.81 -2.11 -6.95
CA LEU A 153 7.51 -1.80 -8.20
C LEU A 153 8.96 -1.37 -7.95
N VAL A 154 9.18 -0.48 -6.97
CA VAL A 154 10.54 -0.04 -6.60
C VAL A 154 11.36 -1.21 -6.07
N PHE A 155 10.78 -2.09 -5.25
CA PHE A 155 11.43 -3.30 -4.74
C PHE A 155 11.87 -4.25 -5.86
N ALA A 156 11.08 -4.36 -6.93
CA ALA A 156 11.43 -5.12 -8.13
C ALA A 156 12.44 -4.41 -9.05
N GLY A 157 12.92 -3.21 -8.70
CA GLY A 157 13.81 -2.40 -9.54
C GLY A 157 13.12 -1.81 -10.78
N LEU A 158 11.80 -1.60 -10.72
CA LEU A 158 10.99 -1.09 -11.82
C LEU A 158 10.70 0.41 -11.63
N GLY A 159 10.63 1.15 -12.73
CA GLY A 159 10.22 2.55 -12.72
C GLY A 159 8.78 2.69 -12.20
N PRO A 160 8.53 3.50 -11.16
CA PRO A 160 7.23 3.54 -10.52
C PRO A 160 6.27 4.50 -11.23
N SER A 161 5.30 3.97 -12.00
CA SER A 161 4.13 4.73 -12.45
C SER A 161 2.86 4.02 -12.04
N VAL A 162 2.16 4.59 -11.05
CA VAL A 162 0.88 4.10 -10.53
C VAL A 162 -0.17 5.16 -10.80
N LYS A 163 -1.23 4.81 -11.52
CA LYS A 163 -2.42 5.67 -11.68
C LYS A 163 -3.57 5.07 -10.90
N ILE A 164 -4.19 5.90 -10.06
CA ILE A 164 -5.43 5.55 -9.35
C ILE A 164 -6.58 5.80 -10.33
N ASN A 165 -7.36 4.76 -10.63
CA ASN A 165 -8.55 4.91 -11.48
C ASN A 165 -9.78 5.04 -10.59
N ASP A 166 -10.40 6.21 -10.59
CA ASP A 166 -11.63 6.48 -9.81
C ASP A 166 -12.92 6.01 -10.51
N ALA A 167 -12.82 5.33 -11.66
CA ALA A 167 -13.96 4.92 -12.45
C ALA A 167 -14.62 3.64 -11.87
N GLY A 168 -15.82 3.77 -11.30
CA GLY A 168 -16.73 2.63 -11.09
C GLY A 168 -16.80 2.03 -9.70
N GLY A 169 -16.42 2.75 -8.64
CA GLY A 169 -16.57 2.29 -7.24
C GLY A 169 -15.52 1.25 -6.80
N GLN A 170 -14.92 0.50 -7.72
CA GLN A 170 -13.85 -0.42 -7.41
C GLN A 170 -12.48 0.26 -7.28
N PHE A 171 -11.67 -0.22 -6.34
CA PHE A 171 -10.29 0.20 -6.19
C PHE A 171 -9.47 -0.50 -7.28
N ALA A 172 -9.29 0.19 -8.41
CA ALA A 172 -8.53 -0.30 -9.53
C ALA A 172 -7.29 0.59 -9.77
N PHE A 173 -6.14 -0.05 -9.97
CA PHE A 173 -4.88 0.63 -10.23
C PHE A 173 -4.31 0.13 -11.55
N SER A 174 -4.09 1.06 -12.49
CA SER A 174 -3.36 0.77 -13.74
C SER A 174 -1.87 1.03 -13.54
N LEU A 175 -1.06 0.08 -14.00
CA LEU A 175 0.38 0.07 -13.81
C LEU A 175 1.08 0.13 -15.16
N THR A 176 2.11 0.96 -15.25
CA THR A 176 3.00 0.99 -16.41
C THR A 176 4.41 0.66 -15.94
N PHE A 177 4.97 -0.42 -16.47
CA PHE A 177 6.36 -0.81 -16.19
C PHE A 177 7.27 -0.07 -17.16
N THR A 178 8.18 0.74 -16.63
CA THR A 178 9.28 1.32 -17.41
C THR A 178 10.60 0.79 -16.83
N SER A 179 11.49 0.31 -17.68
CA SER A 179 12.86 -0.02 -17.24
C SER A 179 13.53 1.24 -16.68
N PRO A 180 14.30 1.14 -15.59
CA PRO A 180 15.11 2.27 -15.13
C PRO A 180 16.12 2.65 -16.24
N THR A 181 16.18 3.95 -16.56
CA THR A 181 17.19 4.53 -17.44
C THR A 181 18.55 4.58 -16.78
#